data_AF-A0A1N7PUD7-F1
#
_entry.id   AF-A0A1N7PUD7-F1
#
_cell.length_a   1.000
_cell.length_b   1.000
_cell.length_c   1.000
_cell.angle_alpha   90.00
_cell.angle_beta   90.00
_cell.angle_gamma   90.00
#
_symmetry.space_group_name_H-M   'P 1'
#
loop_
_entity.id
_entity.type
_entity.pdbx_description
1 polymer ?
#
loop_
_entity_poly.entity_id
_entity_poly.type
_entity_poly.pdbx_seq_one_letter_code
_entity_poly.pdbx_strand_id
1 'polypeptide(L)'
;MTEASIALLERLRADGVIRPDQHAAALERRGVVPTESWATLGEALLWLVDEGIVSDVDLDDMGEMAVTEAAFASNATRRQALDEMYALRERKLEDRIRQARQAAFKDAFPGPRWAWLGGGAVAVVSAAWFVLAPASPPQCGDAGVQRTLRTSMFSTSVQHMARRASGGGPTPSDLLLATFTNVKEVGYIKAERSRGCSATLKVGDIAAPVAYIIGPNDKGDMMVSGANPRVVSVRYGQYGPAGKSQDVGRPAGATQLIAAFERSVAAFDERTQNAASREAFDRQRKRMGQSPDTDTRSVRNITPLGDCKELGPDRWSCRLQAEFRDRLMSAIGKSDWVVIEGDFDFVRKGTAWMMDDNFARQYTDAIVRGRVAQMKGDEAAAKLEEIQRQRPGVAQGRGSVN
;
A
#
# COMPACT_ATOMS: atom_id res chain seq x y z
N MET A 1 -42.87 -11.80 0.80
CA MET A 1 -41.84 -12.47 1.61
C MET A 1 -41.49 -13.78 0.92
N THR A 2 -40.23 -14.01 0.53
CA THR A 2 -39.85 -15.29 -0.09
C THR A 2 -39.40 -16.25 1.01
N GLU A 3 -40.21 -17.27 1.27
CA GLU A 3 -39.95 -18.38 2.22
C GLU A 3 -38.53 -18.98 2.03
N ALA A 4 -38.06 -19.01 0.78
CA ALA A 4 -36.71 -19.44 0.40
C ALA A 4 -35.58 -18.64 1.08
N SER A 5 -35.72 -17.31 1.23
CA SER A 5 -34.65 -16.49 1.79
C SER A 5 -34.59 -16.58 3.32
N ILE A 6 -35.69 -16.96 3.97
CA ILE A 6 -35.71 -17.26 5.42
C ILE A 6 -35.08 -18.64 5.65
N ALA A 7 -35.39 -19.62 4.79
CA ALA A 7 -34.77 -20.95 4.86
C ALA A 7 -33.24 -20.92 4.73
N LEU A 8 -32.69 -19.99 3.93
CA LEU A 8 -31.24 -19.79 3.83
C LEU A 8 -30.62 -19.25 5.12
N LEU A 9 -31.28 -18.31 5.81
CA LEU A 9 -30.81 -17.80 7.11
C LEU A 9 -30.87 -18.87 8.20
N GLU A 10 -31.96 -19.64 8.24
CA GLU A 10 -32.10 -20.75 9.17
C GLU A 10 -31.05 -21.83 8.91
N ARG A 11 -30.70 -22.09 7.65
CA ARG A 11 -29.62 -23.03 7.32
C ARG A 11 -28.24 -22.53 7.77
N LEU A 12 -27.94 -21.24 7.56
CA LEU A 12 -26.70 -20.64 8.07
C LEU A 12 -26.61 -20.74 9.60
N ARG A 13 -27.73 -20.59 10.31
CA ARG A 13 -27.78 -20.74 11.77
C ARG A 13 -27.66 -22.21 12.21
N ALA A 14 -28.43 -23.11 11.60
CA ALA A 14 -28.49 -24.52 11.97
C ALA A 14 -27.13 -25.21 11.81
N ASP A 15 -26.39 -24.84 10.77
CA ASP A 15 -25.06 -25.37 10.48
C ASP A 15 -23.93 -24.59 11.19
N GLY A 16 -24.27 -23.67 12.11
CA GLY A 16 -23.30 -22.92 12.91
C GLY A 16 -22.40 -22.00 12.09
N VAL A 17 -22.87 -21.53 10.93
CA VAL A 17 -22.18 -20.52 10.12
C VAL A 17 -22.38 -19.14 10.74
N ILE A 18 -23.59 -18.84 11.24
CA ILE A 18 -23.89 -17.60 11.97
C ILE A 18 -24.41 -17.93 13.38
N ARG A 19 -24.18 -17.02 14.32
CA ARG A 19 -24.63 -17.18 15.70
C ARG A 19 -26.14 -16.93 15.85
N PRO A 20 -26.77 -17.44 16.92
CA PRO A 20 -28.20 -17.21 17.18
C PRO A 20 -28.59 -15.74 17.32
N ASP A 21 -27.73 -14.90 17.88
CA ASP A 21 -27.91 -13.45 18.00
C ASP A 21 -27.88 -12.77 16.62
N GLN A 22 -26.95 -13.16 15.76
CA GLN A 22 -26.86 -12.67 14.38
C GLN A 22 -28.07 -13.07 13.56
N HIS A 23 -28.56 -14.30 13.75
CA HIS A 23 -29.79 -14.77 13.11
C HIS A 23 -31.03 -13.99 13.57
N ALA A 24 -31.17 -13.72 14.88
CA ALA A 24 -32.26 -12.91 15.40
C ALA A 24 -32.23 -11.48 14.85
N ALA A 25 -31.05 -10.85 14.83
CA ALA A 25 -30.85 -9.52 14.24
C ALA A 25 -31.16 -9.49 12.73
N ALA A 26 -30.85 -10.57 12.01
CA ALA A 26 -31.18 -10.73 10.59
C ALA A 26 -32.69 -10.74 10.35
N LEU A 27 -33.45 -11.49 11.15
CA LEU A 27 -34.90 -11.54 11.06
C LEU A 27 -35.54 -10.19 11.40
N GLU A 28 -35.05 -9.51 12.44
CA GLU A 28 -35.52 -8.18 12.83
C GLU A 28 -35.26 -7.14 11.72
N ARG A 29 -34.05 -7.08 11.18
CA ARG A 29 -33.67 -6.12 10.13
C ARG A 29 -34.51 -6.28 8.86
N ARG A 30 -34.87 -7.51 8.48
CA ARG A 30 -35.74 -7.78 7.33
C ARG A 30 -37.21 -7.43 7.56
N GLY A 31 -37.69 -7.47 8.80
CA GLY A 31 -39.03 -7.00 9.14
C GLY A 31 -39.18 -5.49 8.93
N VAL A 32 -38.08 -4.75 9.04
CA VAL A 32 -38.02 -3.28 8.89
C VAL A 32 -37.77 -2.87 7.44
N VAL A 33 -36.95 -3.61 6.70
CA VAL A 33 -36.56 -3.27 5.32
C VAL A 33 -36.99 -4.38 4.37
N PRO A 34 -37.80 -4.08 3.32
CA PRO A 34 -38.06 -5.04 2.25
C PRO A 34 -36.74 -5.36 1.52
N THR A 35 -36.10 -6.49 1.84
CA THR A 35 -34.83 -6.88 1.23
C THR A 35 -35.01 -7.62 -0.10
N GLU A 36 -34.01 -7.51 -0.98
CA GLU A 36 -33.87 -8.35 -2.17
C GLU A 36 -33.91 -9.84 -1.78
N SER A 37 -34.53 -10.65 -2.63
CA SER A 37 -34.55 -12.11 -2.45
C SER A 37 -33.20 -12.71 -2.80
N TRP A 38 -32.56 -13.38 -1.85
CA TRP A 38 -31.33 -14.15 -2.09
C TRP A 38 -31.65 -15.55 -2.57
N ALA A 39 -30.87 -16.03 -3.53
CA ALA A 39 -30.96 -17.36 -4.12
C ALA A 39 -29.90 -18.32 -3.57
N THR A 40 -28.84 -17.81 -2.91
CA THR A 40 -27.69 -18.61 -2.46
C THR A 40 -27.30 -18.33 -1.01
N LEU A 41 -26.53 -19.24 -0.39
CA LEU A 41 -26.01 -19.04 0.97
C LEU A 41 -25.00 -17.89 1.00
N GLY A 42 -24.19 -17.76 -0.06
CA GLY A 42 -23.24 -16.66 -0.20
C GLY A 42 -23.89 -15.28 -0.38
N GLU A 43 -25.04 -15.19 -1.05
CA GLU A 43 -25.81 -13.94 -1.14
C GLU A 43 -26.39 -13.52 0.21
N ALA A 44 -26.94 -14.48 0.97
CA ALA A 44 -27.44 -14.23 2.32
C ALA A 44 -26.31 -13.81 3.27
N LEU A 45 -25.16 -14.48 3.20
CA LEU A 45 -23.98 -14.13 4.00
C LEU A 45 -23.41 -12.76 3.62
N LEU A 46 -23.33 -12.42 2.33
CA LEU A 46 -22.90 -11.10 1.88
C LEU A 46 -23.79 -9.99 2.43
N TRP A 47 -25.11 -10.21 2.41
CA TRP A 47 -26.07 -9.25 2.95
C TRP A 47 -25.89 -9.06 4.47
N LEU A 48 -25.66 -10.13 5.23
CA LEU A 48 -25.41 -10.03 6.67
C LEU A 48 -24.17 -9.18 6.99
N VAL A 49 -23.14 -9.28 6.15
CA VAL A 49 -21.92 -8.45 6.24
C VAL A 49 -22.23 -7.00 5.86
N ASP A 50 -22.93 -6.77 4.74
CA ASP A 50 -23.28 -5.43 4.26
C ASP A 50 -24.16 -4.67 5.28
N GLU A 51 -25.03 -5.36 6.02
CA GLU A 51 -25.87 -4.77 7.08
C GLU A 51 -25.15 -4.63 8.43
N GLY A 52 -23.91 -5.09 8.54
CA GLY A 52 -23.12 -5.08 9.78
C GLY A 52 -23.62 -6.05 10.85
N ILE A 53 -24.39 -7.07 10.47
CA ILE A 53 -24.92 -8.10 11.38
C ILE A 53 -23.85 -9.18 11.63
N VAL A 54 -23.09 -9.52 10.59
CA VAL A 54 -21.85 -10.30 10.70
C VAL A 54 -20.70 -9.33 10.59
N SER A 55 -19.87 -9.25 11.64
CA SER A 55 -18.69 -8.38 11.63
C SER A 55 -17.57 -9.00 10.79
N ASP A 56 -16.60 -8.17 10.37
CA ASP A 56 -15.42 -8.67 9.65
C ASP A 56 -14.59 -9.65 10.49
N VAL A 57 -14.59 -9.50 11.82
CA VAL A 57 -13.92 -10.44 12.74
C VAL A 57 -14.62 -11.78 12.72
N ASP A 58 -15.95 -11.78 12.77
CA ASP A 58 -16.74 -13.01 12.68
C ASP A 58 -16.55 -13.68 11.31
N LEU A 59 -16.42 -12.90 10.25
CA LEU A 59 -16.18 -13.40 8.89
C LEU A 59 -14.77 -13.98 8.72
N ASP A 60 -13.75 -13.37 9.32
CA ASP A 60 -12.38 -13.88 9.35
C ASP A 60 -12.31 -15.18 10.16
N ASP A 61 -12.95 -15.25 11.33
CA ASP A 61 -13.05 -16.47 12.15
C ASP A 61 -13.77 -17.59 11.38
N MET A 62 -14.85 -17.26 10.64
CA MET A 62 -15.52 -18.20 9.73
C MET A 62 -14.59 -18.70 8.63
N GLY A 63 -13.76 -17.83 8.06
CA GLY A 63 -12.75 -18.19 7.07
C GLY A 63 -11.66 -19.10 7.63
N GLU A 64 -11.19 -18.84 8.85
CA GLU A 64 -10.21 -19.67 9.54
C GLU A 64 -10.78 -21.06 9.85
N MET A 65 -12.01 -21.13 10.38
CA MET A 65 -12.71 -22.41 10.61
C MET A 65 -12.98 -23.16 9.30
N ALA A 66 -13.31 -22.46 8.21
CA ALA A 66 -13.53 -23.07 6.89
C ALA A 66 -12.28 -23.80 6.35
N VAL A 67 -11.08 -23.35 6.73
CA VAL A 67 -9.80 -23.94 6.31
C VAL A 67 -9.29 -24.97 7.32
N THR A 68 -9.28 -24.63 8.61
CA THR A 68 -8.73 -25.49 9.67
C THR A 68 -9.59 -26.73 9.90
N GLU A 69 -10.90 -26.61 9.70
CA GLU A 69 -11.86 -27.72 9.83
C GLU A 69 -12.28 -28.29 8.45
N ALA A 70 -11.50 -28.06 7.39
CA ALA A 70 -11.89 -28.40 6.01
C ALA A 70 -12.19 -29.90 5.78
N ALA A 71 -11.66 -30.77 6.64
CA ALA A 71 -11.87 -32.21 6.61
C ALA A 71 -13.17 -32.68 7.27
N PHE A 72 -13.87 -31.82 8.03
CA PHE A 72 -15.10 -32.17 8.73
C PHE A 72 -16.33 -31.88 7.86
N ALA A 73 -17.23 -32.87 7.73
CA ALA A 73 -18.46 -32.74 6.96
C ALA A 73 -19.39 -31.62 7.48
N SER A 74 -19.34 -31.33 8.78
CA SER A 74 -20.07 -30.22 9.42
C SER A 74 -19.64 -28.83 8.94
N ASN A 75 -18.49 -28.71 8.28
CA ASN A 75 -17.96 -27.44 7.77
C ASN A 75 -18.34 -27.17 6.30
N ALA A 76 -19.10 -28.08 5.66
CA ALA A 76 -19.43 -27.98 4.24
C ALA A 76 -20.27 -26.73 3.91
N THR A 77 -21.29 -26.41 4.73
CA THR A 77 -22.14 -25.23 4.54
C THR A 77 -21.37 -23.92 4.70
N ARG A 78 -20.43 -23.86 5.65
CA ARG A 78 -19.57 -22.68 5.87
C ARG A 78 -18.68 -22.41 4.65
N ARG A 79 -18.05 -23.46 4.11
CA ARG A 79 -17.22 -23.37 2.90
C ARG A 79 -18.04 -22.95 1.69
N GLN A 80 -19.20 -23.57 1.48
CA GLN A 80 -20.10 -23.23 0.38
C GLN A 80 -20.54 -21.76 0.45
N ALA A 81 -20.96 -21.29 1.63
CA ALA A 81 -21.40 -19.90 1.80
C ALA A 81 -20.28 -18.89 1.51
N LEU A 82 -19.06 -19.17 1.97
CA LEU A 82 -17.89 -18.32 1.70
C LEU A 82 -17.48 -18.34 0.23
N ASP A 83 -17.43 -19.51 -0.42
CA ASP A 83 -17.07 -19.64 -1.84
C ASP A 83 -18.08 -18.90 -2.74
N GLU A 84 -19.37 -19.08 -2.49
CA GLU A 84 -20.45 -18.37 -3.20
C GLU A 84 -20.36 -16.85 -2.97
N MET A 85 -20.09 -16.41 -1.73
CA MET A 85 -19.96 -15.00 -1.37
C MET A 85 -18.76 -14.35 -2.09
N TYR A 86 -17.61 -15.02 -2.12
CA TYR A 86 -16.41 -14.52 -2.81
C TYR A 86 -16.61 -14.45 -4.32
N ALA A 87 -17.19 -15.49 -4.93
CA ALA A 87 -17.51 -15.49 -6.36
C ALA A 87 -18.49 -14.38 -6.74
N LEU A 88 -19.48 -14.10 -5.88
CA LEU A 88 -20.42 -13.00 -6.08
C LEU A 88 -19.75 -11.63 -5.97
N ARG A 89 -18.85 -11.46 -5.00
CA ARG A 89 -18.09 -10.21 -4.81
C ARG A 89 -17.20 -9.91 -6.01
N GLU A 90 -16.57 -10.94 -6.58
CA GLU A 90 -15.77 -10.84 -7.80
C GLU A 90 -16.63 -10.43 -9.01
N ARG A 91 -17.78 -11.08 -9.23
CA ARG A 91 -18.72 -10.70 -10.31
C ARG A 91 -19.25 -9.27 -10.17
N LYS A 92 -19.67 -8.87 -8.96
CA LYS A 92 -20.13 -7.48 -8.70
C LYS A 92 -19.02 -6.46 -8.95
N LEU A 93 -17.74 -6.84 -8.76
CA LEU A 93 -16.59 -5.99 -9.07
C LEU A 93 -16.39 -5.89 -10.59
N GLU A 94 -16.41 -7.01 -11.31
CA GLU A 94 -16.30 -7.05 -12.77
C GLU A 94 -17.41 -6.26 -13.48
N ASP A 95 -18.66 -6.40 -13.02
CA ASP A 95 -19.79 -5.68 -13.58
C ASP A 95 -19.71 -4.18 -13.32
N ARG A 96 -19.23 -3.76 -12.14
CA ARG A 96 -18.94 -2.35 -11.86
C ARG A 96 -17.82 -1.80 -12.74
N ILE A 97 -16.78 -2.59 -13.02
CA ILE A 97 -15.71 -2.23 -13.96
C ILE A 97 -16.28 -2.10 -15.39
N ARG A 98 -17.15 -3.01 -15.81
CA ARG A 98 -17.80 -2.99 -17.13
C ARG A 98 -18.72 -1.77 -17.29
N GLN A 99 -19.52 -1.46 -16.27
CA GLN A 99 -20.40 -0.28 -16.26
C GLN A 99 -19.60 1.02 -16.27
N ALA A 100 -18.50 1.10 -15.51
CA ALA A 100 -17.60 2.25 -15.53
C ALA A 100 -16.96 2.46 -16.91
N ARG A 101 -16.56 1.39 -17.60
CA ARG A 101 -16.06 1.46 -18.99
C ARG A 101 -17.14 1.92 -19.98
N GLN A 102 -18.36 1.41 -19.87
CA GLN A 102 -19.46 1.81 -20.75
C GLN A 102 -19.91 3.27 -20.53
N ALA A 103 -19.91 3.74 -19.28
CA ALA A 103 -20.18 5.13 -18.94
C ALA A 103 -19.09 6.05 -19.51
N ALA A 104 -17.82 5.69 -19.33
CA ALA A 104 -16.70 6.44 -19.91
C ALA A 104 -16.74 6.47 -21.44
N PHE A 105 -17.19 5.39 -22.10
CA PHE A 105 -17.32 5.34 -23.56
C PHE A 105 -18.48 6.18 -24.10
N LYS A 106 -19.58 6.32 -23.33
CA LYS A 106 -20.70 7.22 -23.67
C LYS A 106 -20.34 8.69 -23.48
N ASP A 107 -19.60 9.01 -22.42
CA ASP A 107 -19.15 10.38 -22.16
C ASP A 107 -18.06 10.85 -23.15
N ALA A 108 -17.25 9.92 -23.68
CA ALA A 108 -16.23 10.23 -24.67
C ALA A 108 -16.77 10.50 -26.09
N PHE A 109 -17.99 10.06 -26.40
CA PHE A 109 -18.62 10.26 -27.71
C PHE A 109 -20.11 10.63 -27.59
N PRO A 110 -20.43 11.85 -27.11
CA PRO A 110 -21.80 12.31 -27.02
C PRO A 110 -22.27 12.75 -28.42
N GLY A 111 -22.94 11.86 -29.15
CA GLY A 111 -23.61 12.21 -30.40
C GLY A 111 -23.66 11.08 -31.45
N PRO A 112 -24.45 11.25 -32.53
CA PRO A 112 -24.59 10.21 -33.54
C PRO A 112 -23.29 10.04 -34.34
N ARG A 113 -22.93 8.78 -34.59
CA ARG A 113 -21.63 8.31 -35.14
C ARG A 113 -21.20 8.95 -36.47
N TRP A 114 -22.12 9.56 -37.23
CA TRP A 114 -21.85 10.18 -38.53
C TRP A 114 -21.23 11.59 -38.44
N ALA A 115 -21.34 12.26 -37.29
CA ALA A 115 -20.77 13.60 -37.09
C ALA A 115 -19.23 13.61 -37.03
N TRP A 116 -18.60 12.44 -36.85
CA TRP A 116 -17.15 12.29 -36.69
C TRP A 116 -16.39 11.98 -37.98
N LEU A 117 -17.07 11.85 -39.13
CA LEU A 117 -16.43 11.52 -40.41
C LEU A 117 -15.93 12.74 -41.22
N GLY A 118 -16.15 13.98 -40.76
CA GLY A 118 -15.88 15.19 -41.55
C GLY A 118 -14.54 15.93 -41.33
N GLY A 119 -13.77 15.61 -40.29
CA GLY A 119 -12.64 16.46 -39.82
C GLY A 119 -11.23 15.93 -40.10
N GLY A 120 -11.01 15.20 -41.19
CA GLY A 120 -9.87 14.28 -41.33
C GLY A 120 -8.49 14.84 -41.68
N ALA A 121 -8.30 16.11 -42.05
CA ALA A 121 -7.04 16.52 -42.71
C ALA A 121 -6.08 17.44 -41.93
N VAL A 122 -6.52 18.13 -40.86
CA VAL A 122 -5.65 19.08 -40.13
C VAL A 122 -5.09 18.51 -38.81
N ALA A 123 -5.66 17.39 -38.32
CA ALA A 123 -5.25 16.80 -37.05
C ALA A 123 -4.00 15.91 -37.12
N VAL A 124 -3.47 15.57 -38.30
CA VAL A 124 -2.46 14.49 -38.42
C VAL A 124 -1.08 14.89 -37.88
N VAL A 125 -0.69 16.16 -37.94
CA VAL A 125 0.62 16.60 -37.42
C VAL A 125 0.62 16.77 -35.89
N SER A 126 -0.54 17.13 -35.30
CA SER A 126 -0.72 17.26 -33.84
C SER A 126 -1.15 15.95 -33.16
N ALA A 127 -1.82 15.04 -33.88
CA ALA A 127 -2.19 13.72 -33.37
C ALA A 127 -0.98 12.78 -33.25
N ALA A 128 0.04 12.93 -34.10
CA ALA A 128 1.27 12.15 -33.95
C ALA A 128 1.93 12.39 -32.57
N TRP A 129 1.88 13.63 -32.06
CA TRP A 129 2.41 13.93 -30.72
C TRP A 129 1.53 13.39 -29.58
N PHE A 130 0.20 13.37 -29.76
CA PHE A 130 -0.74 12.84 -28.76
C PHE A 130 -0.85 11.32 -28.72
N VAL A 131 -0.54 10.63 -29.82
CA VAL A 131 -0.53 9.16 -29.90
C VAL A 131 0.85 8.57 -29.53
N LEU A 132 1.93 9.33 -29.74
CA LEU A 132 3.31 8.88 -29.43
C LEU A 132 3.86 9.43 -28.09
N ALA A 133 3.22 10.42 -27.45
CA ALA A 133 3.59 10.84 -26.11
C ALA A 133 2.90 9.92 -25.08
N PRO A 134 3.65 9.22 -24.22
CA PRO A 134 3.07 8.30 -23.26
C PRO A 134 2.22 9.09 -22.25
N ALA A 135 0.95 8.69 -22.08
CA ALA A 135 -0.08 9.43 -21.33
C ALA A 135 0.48 10.05 -20.03
N SER A 136 0.41 11.37 -19.91
CA SER A 136 0.80 12.05 -18.67
C SER A 136 -0.13 11.62 -17.54
N PRO A 137 0.37 11.39 -16.32
CA PRO A 137 -0.49 11.00 -15.21
C PRO A 137 -1.57 12.06 -14.97
N PRO A 138 -2.81 11.64 -14.63
CA PRO A 138 -3.88 12.56 -14.25
C PRO A 138 -3.45 13.48 -13.10
N GLN A 139 -4.19 14.56 -12.92
CA GLN A 139 -3.93 15.50 -11.83
C GLN A 139 -4.38 14.89 -10.49
N CYS A 140 -3.73 15.28 -9.40
CA CYS A 140 -4.04 14.77 -8.06
C CYS A 140 -5.52 14.98 -7.69
N GLY A 141 -6.11 16.10 -8.11
CA GLY A 141 -7.49 16.47 -7.79
C GLY A 141 -8.57 15.80 -8.65
N ASP A 142 -8.21 15.04 -9.69
CA ASP A 142 -9.19 14.55 -10.67
C ASP A 142 -10.23 13.62 -10.01
N ALA A 143 -11.50 13.79 -10.36
CA ALA A 143 -12.60 13.02 -9.78
C ALA A 143 -12.42 11.49 -9.96
N GLY A 144 -11.81 11.07 -11.07
CA GLY A 144 -11.44 9.67 -11.32
C GLY A 144 -10.35 9.17 -10.38
N VAL A 145 -9.34 10.00 -10.08
CA VAL A 145 -8.26 9.68 -9.13
C VAL A 145 -8.83 9.55 -7.72
N GLN A 146 -9.67 10.49 -7.29
CA GLN A 146 -10.30 10.43 -5.97
C GLN A 146 -11.22 9.21 -5.85
N ARG A 147 -11.97 8.86 -6.90
CA ARG A 147 -12.81 7.66 -6.93
C ARG A 147 -11.97 6.39 -6.81
N THR A 148 -10.91 6.26 -7.61
CA THR A 148 -9.98 5.12 -7.52
C THR A 148 -9.30 5.09 -6.16
N LEU A 149 -8.92 6.23 -5.59
CA LEU A 149 -8.28 6.30 -4.27
C LEU A 149 -9.23 5.82 -3.17
N ARG A 150 -10.51 6.24 -3.19
CA ARG A 150 -11.54 5.70 -2.30
C ARG A 150 -11.58 4.18 -2.46
N THR A 151 -11.80 3.68 -3.67
CA THR A 151 -11.89 2.24 -3.96
C THR A 151 -10.60 1.45 -3.63
N SER A 152 -9.41 2.05 -3.76
CA SER A 152 -8.13 1.40 -3.42
C SER A 152 -7.85 1.42 -1.92
N MET A 153 -8.43 2.38 -1.18
CA MET A 153 -8.43 2.31 0.28
C MET A 153 -9.22 1.06 0.72
N PHE A 154 -10.30 0.67 0.03
CA PHE A 154 -11.01 -0.60 0.33
C PHE A 154 -10.20 -1.88 0.14
N SER A 155 -9.14 -1.87 -0.66
CA SER A 155 -8.29 -3.05 -0.86
C SER A 155 -7.18 -3.09 0.19
N THR A 156 -7.15 -4.16 1.02
CA THR A 156 -6.10 -4.69 1.93
C THR A 156 -5.33 -3.71 2.85
N SER A 157 -4.97 -2.52 2.39
CA SER A 157 -4.32 -1.43 3.15
C SER A 157 -5.22 -0.85 4.26
N VAL A 158 -6.55 -0.87 4.08
CA VAL A 158 -7.51 -0.48 5.14
C VAL A 158 -7.66 -1.51 6.24
N GLN A 159 -7.47 -2.81 5.98
CA GLN A 159 -7.42 -3.80 7.07
C GLN A 159 -6.31 -3.46 8.07
N HIS A 160 -5.21 -2.85 7.61
CA HIS A 160 -4.10 -2.41 8.47
C HIS A 160 -4.33 -1.04 9.14
N MET A 161 -5.12 -0.15 8.55
CA MET A 161 -5.52 1.13 9.17
C MET A 161 -6.68 0.98 10.16
N ALA A 162 -7.65 0.10 9.90
CA ALA A 162 -8.72 -0.25 10.82
C ALA A 162 -8.17 -0.90 12.10
N ARG A 163 -7.13 -1.74 11.99
CA ARG A 163 -6.36 -2.28 13.13
C ARG A 163 -5.57 -1.22 13.92
N ARG A 164 -5.51 0.02 13.45
CA ARG A 164 -4.78 1.13 14.11
C ARG A 164 -5.61 1.82 15.19
N ALA A 165 -6.91 1.52 15.29
CA ALA A 165 -7.77 2.05 16.33
C ALA A 165 -8.18 0.94 17.29
N SER A 166 -7.34 0.70 18.30
CA SER A 166 -7.81 0.15 19.58
C SER A 166 -8.68 1.25 20.24
N GLY A 167 -9.92 1.42 19.75
CA GLY A 167 -10.87 2.44 20.19
C GLY A 167 -11.40 3.31 19.05
N GLY A 168 -12.55 2.91 18.46
CA GLY A 168 -13.43 3.83 17.73
C GLY A 168 -12.94 4.36 16.37
N GLY A 169 -12.15 3.59 15.62
CA GLY A 169 -11.77 3.96 14.25
C GLY A 169 -12.95 3.86 13.27
N PRO A 170 -12.86 4.54 12.11
CA PRO A 170 -13.91 4.48 11.09
C PRO A 170 -14.04 3.06 10.55
N THR A 171 -15.28 2.61 10.38
CA THR A 171 -15.57 1.30 9.81
C THR A 171 -15.16 1.27 8.33
N PRO A 172 -14.98 0.07 7.73
CA PRO A 172 -14.74 -0.03 6.29
C PRO A 172 -15.77 0.75 5.47
N SER A 173 -17.07 0.65 5.78
CA SER A 173 -18.14 1.41 5.12
C SER A 173 -17.98 2.93 5.25
N ASP A 174 -17.51 3.45 6.39
CA ASP A 174 -17.25 4.89 6.58
C ASP A 174 -16.15 5.42 5.64
N LEU A 175 -15.21 4.57 5.23
CA LEU A 175 -14.15 4.94 4.30
C LEU A 175 -14.67 5.16 2.86
N LEU A 176 -15.90 4.72 2.52
CA LEU A 176 -16.51 4.98 1.21
C LEU A 176 -17.03 6.42 1.17
N LEU A 177 -17.38 6.94 2.34
CA LEU A 177 -17.80 8.31 2.58
C LEU A 177 -16.61 9.26 2.78
N ALA A 178 -15.38 8.74 2.71
CA ALA A 178 -14.16 9.51 2.79
C ALA A 178 -14.14 10.68 1.79
N THR A 179 -13.93 11.88 2.31
CA THR A 179 -13.67 13.06 1.48
C THR A 179 -12.19 13.42 1.54
N PHE A 180 -11.67 13.90 0.41
CA PHE A 180 -10.30 14.38 0.30
C PHE A 180 -10.33 15.89 0.17
N THR A 181 -9.70 16.57 1.11
CA THR A 181 -9.55 18.03 1.12
C THR A 181 -8.08 18.40 1.00
N ASN A 182 -7.78 19.66 0.67
CA ASN A 182 -6.41 20.16 0.53
C ASN A 182 -5.53 19.30 -0.40
N VAL A 183 -6.11 18.83 -1.50
CA VAL A 183 -5.40 18.00 -2.47
C VAL A 183 -4.34 18.85 -3.17
N LYS A 184 -3.08 18.45 -3.06
CA LYS A 184 -1.95 19.13 -3.67
C LYS A 184 -0.99 18.15 -4.32
N GLU A 185 -0.45 18.55 -5.46
CA GLU A 185 0.71 17.91 -6.05
C GLU A 185 1.97 18.28 -5.27
N VAL A 186 2.77 17.26 -4.95
CA VAL A 186 4.07 17.42 -4.30
C VAL A 186 5.17 17.52 -5.36
N GLY A 187 5.04 16.76 -6.45
CA GLY A 187 5.93 16.87 -7.61
C GLY A 187 5.66 15.79 -8.66
N TYR A 188 6.34 15.93 -9.80
CA TYR A 188 6.22 15.02 -10.95
C TYR A 188 7.59 14.54 -11.43
N ILE A 189 7.76 13.23 -11.51
CA ILE A 189 8.98 12.57 -12.00
C ILE A 189 8.71 12.15 -13.45
N LYS A 190 9.21 12.95 -14.40
CA LYS A 190 8.97 12.75 -15.84
C LYS A 190 9.46 11.41 -16.35
N ALA A 191 10.64 10.97 -15.91
CA ALA A 191 11.25 9.70 -16.34
C ALA A 191 10.38 8.48 -15.96
N GLU A 192 9.64 8.58 -14.86
CA GLU A 192 8.79 7.50 -14.35
C GLU A 192 7.31 7.70 -14.69
N ARG A 193 6.96 8.83 -15.32
CA ARG A 193 5.57 9.26 -15.53
C ARG A 193 4.75 9.17 -14.25
N SER A 194 5.38 9.57 -13.14
CA SER A 194 4.86 9.37 -11.80
C SER A 194 4.63 10.69 -11.08
N ARG A 195 3.46 10.88 -10.48
CA ARG A 195 3.09 12.09 -9.74
C ARG A 195 2.86 11.75 -8.27
N GLY A 196 3.51 12.50 -7.38
CA GLY A 196 3.33 12.39 -5.95
C GLY A 196 2.30 13.40 -5.47
N CYS A 197 1.31 12.94 -4.72
CA CYS A 197 0.20 13.74 -4.26
C CYS A 197 0.04 13.63 -2.74
N SER A 198 -0.49 14.69 -2.14
CA SER A 198 -0.91 14.68 -0.74
C SER A 198 -2.29 15.30 -0.60
N ALA A 199 -3.02 14.85 0.43
CA ALA A 199 -4.36 15.31 0.74
C ALA A 199 -4.63 15.15 2.25
N THR A 200 -5.75 15.69 2.70
CA THR A 200 -6.33 15.41 4.01
C THR A 200 -7.54 14.52 3.82
N LEU A 201 -7.46 13.29 4.32
CA LEU A 201 -8.58 12.37 4.44
C LEU A 201 -9.49 12.85 5.57
N LYS A 202 -10.79 12.98 5.30
CA LYS A 202 -11.82 13.22 6.30
C LYS A 202 -12.84 12.10 6.28
N VAL A 203 -13.05 11.48 7.44
CA VAL A 203 -14.05 10.43 7.67
C VAL A 203 -14.71 10.71 9.02
N GLY A 204 -15.99 11.09 9.01
CA GLY A 204 -16.64 11.65 10.21
C GLY A 204 -15.85 12.84 10.76
N ASP A 205 -15.54 12.82 12.05
CA ASP A 205 -14.74 13.84 12.73
C ASP A 205 -13.22 13.62 12.62
N ILE A 206 -12.80 12.54 11.98
CA ILE A 206 -11.38 12.18 11.87
C ILE A 206 -10.80 12.83 10.62
N ALA A 207 -9.78 13.67 10.83
CA ALA A 207 -8.97 14.25 9.78
C ALA A 207 -7.52 13.74 9.87
N ALA A 208 -7.01 13.13 8.79
CA ALA A 208 -5.65 12.61 8.74
C ALA A 208 -4.94 12.99 7.44
N PRO A 209 -3.65 13.37 7.48
CA PRO A 209 -2.87 13.56 6.27
C PRO A 209 -2.65 12.21 5.58
N VAL A 210 -2.84 12.19 4.26
CA VAL A 210 -2.60 11.02 3.41
C VAL A 210 -1.76 11.42 2.20
N ALA A 211 -1.03 10.45 1.65
CA ALA A 211 -0.28 10.63 0.43
C ALA A 211 -0.51 9.44 -0.50
N TYR A 212 -0.39 9.69 -1.79
CA TYR A 212 -0.60 8.70 -2.83
C TYR A 212 0.23 9.04 -4.06
N ILE A 213 0.50 8.03 -4.86
CA ILE A 213 1.28 8.12 -6.08
C ILE A 213 0.37 7.74 -7.26
N ILE A 214 0.49 8.49 -8.35
CA ILE A 214 -0.16 8.20 -9.62
C ILE A 214 0.94 7.85 -10.60
N GLY A 215 0.98 6.61 -11.08
CA GLY A 215 2.04 6.13 -11.96
C GLY A 215 1.65 4.86 -12.71
N PRO A 216 2.40 4.48 -13.76
CA PRO A 216 2.18 3.21 -14.44
C PRO A 216 2.49 2.04 -13.49
N ASN A 217 1.66 0.99 -13.56
CA ASN A 217 1.97 -0.32 -12.97
C ASN A 217 2.91 -1.12 -13.89
N ASP A 218 3.21 -2.38 -13.52
CA ASP A 218 4.08 -3.27 -14.30
C ASP A 218 3.56 -3.57 -15.72
N LYS A 219 2.26 -3.36 -15.96
CA LYS A 219 1.60 -3.52 -17.27
C LYS A 219 1.56 -2.22 -18.08
N GLY A 220 2.08 -1.12 -17.52
CA GLY A 220 2.04 0.21 -18.11
C GLY A 220 0.73 0.97 -17.93
N ASP A 221 -0.26 0.36 -17.24
CA ASP A 221 -1.54 0.99 -16.94
C ASP A 221 -1.39 1.99 -15.80
N MET A 222 -2.01 3.16 -15.93
CA MET A 222 -1.99 4.17 -14.86
C MET A 222 -2.77 3.68 -13.63
N MET A 223 -2.11 3.66 -12.48
CA MET A 223 -2.66 3.25 -11.20
C MET A 223 -2.48 4.35 -10.15
N VAL A 224 -3.42 4.39 -9.20
CA VAL A 224 -3.31 5.18 -7.97
C VAL A 224 -2.96 4.23 -6.84
N SER A 225 -1.87 4.48 -6.13
CA SER A 225 -1.43 3.69 -4.99
C SER A 225 -1.26 4.57 -3.75
N GLY A 226 -1.72 4.08 -2.59
CA GLY A 226 -1.42 4.71 -1.32
C GLY A 226 0.09 4.71 -1.06
N ALA A 227 0.61 5.79 -0.48
CA ALA A 227 2.03 5.95 -0.22
C ALA A 227 2.29 6.54 1.16
N ASN A 228 3.48 6.31 1.71
CA ASN A 228 3.88 6.97 2.94
C ASN A 228 4.09 8.49 2.67
N PRO A 229 3.47 9.38 3.46
CA PRO A 229 3.64 10.82 3.29
C PRO A 229 5.09 11.30 3.28
N ARG A 230 5.96 10.64 4.06
CA ARG A 230 7.40 10.94 4.12
C ARG A 230 8.08 10.69 2.78
N VAL A 231 7.82 9.53 2.18
CA VAL A 231 8.36 9.15 0.85
C VAL A 231 7.88 10.12 -0.21
N VAL A 232 6.60 10.46 -0.22
CA VAL A 232 6.08 11.41 -1.21
C VAL A 232 6.71 12.79 -1.04
N SER A 233 6.79 13.30 0.20
CA SER A 233 7.36 14.61 0.50
C SER A 233 8.83 14.74 0.12
N VAL A 234 9.64 13.73 0.41
CA VAL A 234 11.08 13.74 0.13
C VAL A 234 11.33 13.49 -1.34
N ARG A 235 10.80 12.38 -1.88
CA ARG A 235 11.14 11.94 -3.23
C ARG A 235 10.57 12.86 -4.29
N TYR A 236 9.28 13.22 -4.20
CA TYR A 236 8.66 14.07 -5.20
C TYR A 236 8.91 15.56 -4.94
N GLY A 237 9.12 15.97 -3.69
CA GLY A 237 9.46 17.36 -3.34
C GLY A 237 10.82 17.80 -3.88
N GLN A 238 11.69 16.86 -4.26
CA GLN A 238 12.94 17.15 -4.96
C GLN A 238 12.75 17.50 -6.43
N TYR A 239 11.54 17.41 -6.99
CA TYR A 239 11.28 17.74 -8.39
C TYR A 239 10.54 19.08 -8.50
N GLY A 240 11.11 20.02 -9.25
CA GLY A 240 10.46 21.29 -9.53
C GLY A 240 9.24 21.18 -10.47
N PRO A 241 8.53 22.30 -10.76
CA PRO A 241 7.31 22.33 -11.56
C PRO A 241 7.41 21.76 -12.98
N ALA A 242 8.63 21.59 -13.51
CA ALA A 242 8.91 21.01 -14.82
C ALA A 242 9.42 19.55 -14.76
N GLY A 243 9.40 18.92 -13.58
CA GLY A 243 9.98 17.60 -13.33
C GLY A 243 11.51 17.57 -13.36
N LYS A 244 12.15 18.72 -13.13
CA LYS A 244 13.61 18.81 -12.98
C LYS A 244 13.97 18.42 -11.54
N SER A 245 14.77 17.37 -11.40
CA SER A 245 15.33 16.95 -10.11
C SER A 245 16.24 18.03 -9.54
N GLN A 246 16.17 18.23 -8.24
CA GLN A 246 17.23 18.86 -7.46
C GLN A 246 18.49 17.99 -7.57
N ASP A 247 19.64 18.64 -7.56
CA ASP A 247 20.94 17.97 -7.53
C ASP A 247 21.30 17.73 -6.06
N VAL A 248 21.12 16.49 -5.60
CA VAL A 248 21.35 16.06 -4.21
C VAL A 248 22.37 14.93 -4.15
N GLY A 249 22.99 14.76 -2.98
CA GLY A 249 23.97 13.71 -2.74
C GLY A 249 25.37 14.03 -3.24
N ARG A 250 25.73 15.31 -3.42
CA ARG A 250 27.09 15.68 -3.79
C ARG A 250 28.08 15.28 -2.69
N PRO A 251 29.33 14.90 -3.05
CA PRO A 251 29.91 14.91 -4.40
C PRO A 251 29.65 13.63 -5.22
N ALA A 252 29.07 12.58 -4.63
CA ALA A 252 28.82 11.31 -5.32
C ALA A 252 27.71 11.41 -6.38
N GLY A 253 26.70 12.24 -6.10
CA GLY A 253 25.43 12.27 -6.80
C GLY A 253 24.49 11.14 -6.36
N ALA A 254 23.19 11.40 -6.44
CA ALA A 254 22.15 10.47 -5.96
C ALA A 254 22.27 9.05 -6.52
N THR A 255 22.54 8.90 -7.82
CA THR A 255 22.64 7.58 -8.47
C THR A 255 23.73 6.70 -7.85
N GLN A 256 24.90 7.27 -7.55
CA GLN A 256 26.02 6.51 -6.96
C GLN A 256 25.72 6.11 -5.52
N LEU A 257 25.11 7.01 -4.73
CA LEU A 257 24.72 6.73 -3.35
C LEU A 257 23.67 5.63 -3.27
N ILE A 258 22.64 5.68 -4.13
CA ILE A 258 21.59 4.67 -4.22
C ILE A 258 22.20 3.31 -4.56
N ALA A 259 23.01 3.23 -5.62
CA ALA A 259 23.63 1.97 -6.04
C ALA A 259 24.59 1.39 -4.99
N ALA A 260 25.34 2.24 -4.28
CA ALA A 260 26.19 1.80 -3.17
C ALA A 260 25.36 1.26 -1.99
N PHE A 261 24.29 1.96 -1.62
CA PHE A 261 23.39 1.54 -0.55
C PHE A 261 22.68 0.22 -0.87
N GLU A 262 22.09 0.08 -2.06
CA GLU A 262 21.41 -1.15 -2.50
C GLU A 262 22.33 -2.37 -2.46
N ARG A 263 23.57 -2.23 -2.96
CA ARG A 263 24.55 -3.32 -2.93
C ARG A 263 24.91 -3.74 -1.51
N SER A 264 25.11 -2.77 -0.61
CA SER A 264 25.44 -3.06 0.78
C SER A 264 24.27 -3.71 1.53
N VAL A 265 23.02 -3.31 1.26
CA VAL A 265 21.83 -3.99 1.77
C VAL A 265 21.76 -5.43 1.27
N ALA A 266 21.94 -5.66 -0.03
CA ALA A 266 21.92 -7.00 -0.61
C ALA A 266 22.98 -7.92 0.05
N ALA A 267 24.21 -7.43 0.23
CA ALA A 267 25.28 -8.16 0.91
C ALA A 267 25.05 -8.34 2.42
N PHE A 268 24.30 -7.45 3.07
CA PHE A 268 23.88 -7.61 4.46
C PHE A 268 22.78 -8.67 4.57
N ASP A 269 21.79 -8.66 3.67
CA ASP A 269 20.71 -9.62 3.65
C ASP A 269 21.19 -11.04 3.33
N GLU A 270 22.14 -11.19 2.40
CA GLU A 270 22.74 -12.50 2.10
C GLU A 270 23.42 -13.11 3.34
N ARG A 271 24.04 -12.29 4.18
CA ARG A 271 24.70 -12.73 5.41
C ARG A 271 23.74 -12.99 6.57
N THR A 272 22.60 -12.30 6.61
CA THR A 272 21.71 -12.28 7.79
C THR A 272 20.42 -13.07 7.58
N GLN A 273 19.95 -13.22 6.34
CA GLN A 273 18.73 -13.93 6.03
C GLN A 273 19.03 -15.38 5.64
N ASN A 274 18.50 -16.31 6.44
CA ASN A 274 18.51 -17.73 6.07
C ASN A 274 17.46 -17.99 4.98
N ALA A 275 17.81 -18.73 3.94
CA ALA A 275 16.89 -19.20 2.89
C ALA A 275 15.64 -19.88 3.49
N ALA A 276 15.80 -20.65 4.57
CA ALA A 276 14.69 -21.28 5.29
C ALA A 276 13.69 -20.27 5.88
N SER A 277 14.17 -19.13 6.38
CA SER A 277 13.32 -18.05 6.91
C SER A 277 12.55 -17.34 5.79
N ARG A 278 13.15 -17.23 4.59
CA ARG A 278 12.46 -16.67 3.41
C ARG A 278 11.31 -17.56 2.97
N GLU A 279 11.57 -18.84 2.81
CA GLU A 279 10.53 -19.80 2.43
C GLU A 279 9.43 -19.94 3.50
N ALA A 280 9.77 -19.86 4.78
CA ALA A 280 8.78 -19.90 5.87
C ALA A 280 7.80 -18.73 5.77
N PHE A 281 8.30 -17.53 5.47
CA PHE A 281 7.47 -16.35 5.26
C PHE A 281 6.59 -16.48 4.01
N ASP A 282 7.12 -16.99 2.90
CA ASP A 282 6.36 -17.19 1.67
C ASP A 282 5.25 -18.24 1.86
N ARG A 283 5.54 -19.32 2.61
CA ARG A 283 4.52 -20.29 3.03
C ARG A 283 3.45 -19.65 3.90
N GLN A 284 3.82 -18.79 4.84
CA GLN A 284 2.87 -18.07 5.69
C GLN A 284 1.98 -17.13 4.87
N ARG A 285 2.53 -16.37 3.91
CA ARG A 285 1.75 -15.51 3.00
C ARG A 285 0.75 -16.31 2.17
N LYS A 286 1.17 -17.45 1.62
CA LYS A 286 0.29 -18.38 0.91
C LYS A 286 -0.85 -18.89 1.80
N ARG A 287 -0.56 -19.24 3.06
CA ARG A 287 -1.57 -19.63 4.05
C ARG A 287 -2.56 -18.50 4.37
N MET A 288 -2.09 -17.26 4.35
CA MET A 288 -2.90 -16.05 4.57
C MET A 288 -3.67 -15.60 3.31
N GLY A 289 -3.71 -16.41 2.25
CA GLY A 289 -4.38 -16.07 0.98
C GLY A 289 -3.75 -14.88 0.24
N GLN A 290 -2.55 -14.46 0.64
CA GLN A 290 -1.87 -13.32 0.01
C GLN A 290 -1.23 -13.76 -1.30
N SER A 291 -1.37 -12.93 -2.33
CA SER A 291 -0.69 -13.16 -3.62
C SER A 291 0.82 -13.28 -3.43
N PRO A 292 1.50 -14.07 -4.30
CA PRO A 292 2.96 -14.14 -4.33
C PRO A 292 3.55 -12.73 -4.41
N ASP A 293 4.56 -12.49 -3.58
CA ASP A 293 5.24 -11.20 -3.58
C ASP A 293 6.06 -11.07 -4.86
N THR A 294 5.69 -10.11 -5.72
CA THR A 294 6.39 -9.87 -6.99
C THR A 294 7.58 -8.95 -6.81
N ASP A 295 7.62 -8.17 -5.74
CA ASP A 295 8.77 -7.36 -5.39
C ASP A 295 9.65 -8.22 -4.48
N THR A 296 10.90 -8.51 -4.85
CA THR A 296 11.84 -9.26 -3.97
C THR A 296 12.86 -8.36 -3.29
N ARG A 297 12.78 -7.05 -3.52
CA ARG A 297 13.75 -6.09 -2.99
C ARG A 297 13.55 -5.89 -1.49
N SER A 298 14.66 -5.82 -0.76
CA SER A 298 14.65 -5.48 0.67
C SER A 298 14.58 -3.98 0.93
N VAL A 299 15.01 -3.16 -0.03
CA VAL A 299 14.92 -1.71 0.04
C VAL A 299 14.41 -1.15 -1.28
N ARG A 300 13.72 -0.01 -1.21
CA ARG A 300 13.26 0.77 -2.36
C ARG A 300 13.12 2.24 -2.00
N ASN A 301 12.81 3.08 -2.99
CA ASN A 301 12.57 4.52 -2.80
C ASN A 301 13.73 5.21 -2.04
N ILE A 302 14.98 4.82 -2.34
CA ILE A 302 16.16 5.39 -1.69
C ILE A 302 16.36 6.80 -2.23
N THR A 303 16.49 7.78 -1.34
CA THR A 303 16.60 9.19 -1.71
C THR A 303 17.58 9.90 -0.77
N PRO A 304 18.65 10.54 -1.28
CA PRO A 304 19.48 11.43 -0.48
C PRO A 304 18.67 12.65 -0.04
N LEU A 305 18.81 13.05 1.22
CA LEU A 305 18.09 14.20 1.77
C LEU A 305 18.81 15.54 1.52
N GLY A 306 20.05 15.49 1.05
CA GLY A 306 20.87 16.66 0.76
C GLY A 306 22.28 16.25 0.33
N ASP A 307 23.20 17.19 0.37
CA ASP A 307 24.62 16.94 0.10
C ASP A 307 25.30 16.22 1.27
N CYS A 308 26.35 15.47 0.95
CA CYS A 308 27.10 14.70 1.93
C CYS A 308 28.09 15.58 2.68
N LYS A 309 28.24 15.30 3.98
CA LYS A 309 29.23 15.95 4.84
C LYS A 309 30.56 15.20 4.74
N GLU A 310 31.65 15.91 4.43
CA GLU A 310 32.99 15.33 4.44
C GLU A 310 33.41 14.93 5.87
N LEU A 311 33.93 13.71 6.01
CA LEU A 311 34.43 13.14 7.28
C LEU A 311 35.96 13.02 7.30
N GLY A 312 36.61 13.15 6.15
CA GLY A 312 38.05 13.02 5.96
C GLY A 312 38.38 12.62 4.52
N PRO A 313 39.67 12.33 4.23
CA PRO A 313 40.09 11.95 2.89
C PRO A 313 39.28 10.76 2.38
N ASP A 314 38.62 10.94 1.25
CA ASP A 314 37.77 9.94 0.59
C ASP A 314 36.64 9.35 1.46
N ARG A 315 36.16 10.09 2.47
CA ARG A 315 35.08 9.67 3.36
C ARG A 315 34.01 10.75 3.53
N TRP A 316 32.75 10.35 3.40
CA TRP A 316 31.60 11.26 3.52
C TRP A 316 30.46 10.60 4.28
N SER A 317 29.70 11.39 5.03
CA SER A 317 28.42 10.99 5.63
C SER A 317 27.28 11.59 4.83
N CYS A 318 26.40 10.75 4.31
CA CYS A 318 25.24 11.18 3.54
C CYS A 318 23.96 10.76 4.26
N ARG A 319 23.04 11.71 4.48
CA ARG A 319 21.74 11.39 5.05
C ARG A 319 20.82 10.86 3.96
N LEU A 320 20.35 9.63 4.13
CA LEU A 320 19.45 8.96 3.19
C LEU A 320 18.12 8.61 3.86
N GLN A 321 17.05 8.69 3.07
CA GLN A 321 15.78 8.02 3.34
C GLN A 321 15.65 6.80 2.43
N ALA A 322 15.10 5.71 2.95
CA ALA A 322 14.71 4.55 2.15
C ALA A 322 13.46 3.91 2.75
N GLU A 323 12.72 3.16 1.93
CA GLU A 323 11.79 2.17 2.46
C GLU A 323 12.51 0.83 2.55
N PHE A 324 12.46 0.19 3.71
CA PHE A 324 12.94 -1.18 3.87
C PHE A 324 11.78 -2.12 4.14
N ARG A 325 11.94 -3.37 3.71
CA ARG A 325 10.97 -4.41 3.93
C ARG A 325 11.14 -5.00 5.32
N ASP A 326 10.16 -4.77 6.16
CA ASP A 326 10.12 -5.26 7.53
C ASP A 326 9.08 -6.37 7.70
N ARG A 327 9.53 -7.61 7.53
CA ARG A 327 8.70 -8.80 7.69
C ARG A 327 8.15 -8.93 9.13
N LEU A 328 8.86 -8.41 10.12
CA LEU A 328 8.40 -8.41 11.52
C LEU A 328 7.19 -7.48 11.67
N MET A 329 7.23 -6.31 11.04
CA MET A 329 6.11 -5.36 11.08
C MET A 329 4.90 -5.90 10.33
N SER A 330 5.13 -6.58 9.20
CA SER A 330 4.07 -7.30 8.48
C SER A 330 3.41 -8.37 9.36
N ALA A 331 4.19 -9.14 10.12
CA ALA A 331 3.68 -10.20 10.99
C ALA A 331 2.75 -9.69 12.12
N ILE A 332 2.97 -8.46 12.61
CA ILE A 332 2.10 -7.81 13.60
C ILE A 332 1.00 -6.94 12.96
N GLY A 333 0.72 -7.16 11.67
CA GLY A 333 -0.35 -6.47 10.96
C GLY A 333 -0.07 -4.99 10.69
N LYS A 334 1.20 -4.56 10.66
CA LYS A 334 1.61 -3.23 10.17
C LYS A 334 2.07 -3.33 8.71
N SER A 335 2.32 -2.19 8.07
CA SER A 335 2.89 -2.17 6.72
C SER A 335 4.21 -2.93 6.69
N ASP A 336 4.38 -3.75 5.66
CA ASP A 336 5.60 -4.48 5.35
C ASP A 336 6.73 -3.57 4.85
N TRP A 337 6.41 -2.33 4.47
CA TRP A 337 7.39 -1.30 4.11
C TRP A 337 7.45 -0.22 5.17
N VAL A 338 8.63 -0.05 5.75
CA VAL A 338 8.89 0.93 6.79
C VAL A 338 9.88 1.94 6.27
N VAL A 339 9.58 3.23 6.46
CA VAL A 339 10.50 4.31 6.11
C VAL A 339 11.60 4.38 7.16
N ILE A 340 12.84 4.30 6.70
CA ILE A 340 14.04 4.52 7.50
C ILE A 340 14.77 5.75 7.02
N GLU A 341 15.41 6.41 7.97
CA GLU A 341 16.24 7.57 7.74
C GLU A 341 17.51 7.42 8.58
N GLY A 342 18.64 7.82 8.01
CA GLY A 342 19.90 7.80 8.74
C GLY A 342 21.05 8.43 8.00
N ASP A 343 22.08 8.76 8.78
CA ASP A 343 23.36 9.20 8.28
C ASP A 343 24.21 7.95 8.01
N PHE A 344 24.64 7.82 6.76
CA PHE A 344 25.33 6.65 6.24
C PHE A 344 26.69 7.07 5.74
N ASP A 345 27.73 6.37 6.17
CA ASP A 345 29.09 6.72 5.78
C ASP A 345 29.49 5.98 4.50
N PHE A 346 30.09 6.74 3.59
CA PHE A 346 30.56 6.30 2.29
C PHE A 346 32.06 6.52 2.18
N VAL A 347 32.72 5.58 1.51
CA VAL A 347 34.13 5.65 1.12
C VAL A 347 34.22 5.71 -0.40
N ARG A 348 35.12 6.54 -0.92
CA ARG A 348 35.47 6.55 -2.34
C ARG A 348 36.75 5.75 -2.54
N LYS A 349 36.69 4.69 -3.35
CA LYS A 349 37.88 3.94 -3.78
C LYS A 349 38.05 4.10 -5.28
N GLY A 350 38.98 4.96 -5.68
CA GLY A 350 39.12 5.38 -7.07
C GLY A 350 37.86 6.11 -7.54
N THR A 351 37.19 5.58 -8.56
CA THR A 351 35.90 6.12 -9.06
C THR A 351 34.68 5.49 -8.39
N ALA A 352 34.85 4.45 -7.59
CA ALA A 352 33.75 3.70 -7.00
C ALA A 352 33.35 4.25 -5.63
N TRP A 353 32.05 4.43 -5.44
CA TRP A 353 31.44 4.73 -4.15
C TRP A 353 30.95 3.45 -3.48
N MET A 354 31.28 3.30 -2.21
CA MET A 354 30.88 2.15 -1.38
C MET A 354 30.51 2.63 0.01
N MET A 355 29.72 1.83 0.72
CA MET A 355 29.49 2.06 2.14
C MET A 355 30.77 1.78 2.95
N ASP A 356 30.95 2.51 4.05
CA ASP A 356 31.97 2.26 5.08
C ASP A 356 31.67 0.95 5.84
N ASP A 357 32.68 0.42 6.54
CA ASP A 357 32.58 -0.82 7.34
C ASP A 357 31.53 -0.71 8.47
N ASN A 358 31.19 0.52 8.89
CA ASN A 358 30.14 0.78 9.88
C ASN A 358 28.70 0.60 9.38
N PHE A 359 28.49 0.26 8.09
CA PHE A 359 27.18 0.15 7.48
C PHE A 359 26.19 -0.70 8.26
N ALA A 360 26.57 -1.91 8.68
CA ALA A 360 25.67 -2.85 9.34
C ALA A 360 25.04 -2.26 10.61
N ARG A 361 25.82 -1.50 11.38
CA ARG A 361 25.35 -0.79 12.56
C ARG A 361 24.42 0.37 12.18
N GLN A 362 24.87 1.24 11.26
CA GLN A 362 24.08 2.39 10.80
C GLN A 362 22.71 1.96 10.23
N TYR A 363 22.70 0.88 9.45
CA TYR A 363 21.50 0.32 8.86
C TYR A 363 20.56 -0.28 9.91
N THR A 364 21.10 -1.03 10.88
CA THR A 364 20.30 -1.58 11.98
C THR A 364 19.72 -0.48 12.87
N ASP A 365 20.51 0.54 13.21
CA ASP A 365 20.03 1.70 13.98
C ASP A 365 18.92 2.44 13.23
N ALA A 366 19.06 2.63 11.91
CA ALA A 366 18.03 3.20 11.06
C ALA A 366 16.74 2.35 11.07
N ILE A 367 16.84 1.03 10.93
CA ILE A 367 15.71 0.08 11.02
C ILE A 367 14.98 0.21 12.37
N VAL A 368 15.72 0.22 13.48
CA VAL A 368 15.12 0.35 14.82
C VAL A 368 14.37 1.68 14.94
N ARG A 369 14.96 2.78 14.46
CA ARG A 369 14.28 4.09 14.43
C ARG A 369 13.04 4.09 13.54
N GLY A 370 13.10 3.47 12.37
CA GLY A 370 11.94 3.32 11.48
C GLY A 370 10.79 2.55 12.14
N ARG A 371 11.11 1.46 12.85
CA ARG A 371 10.13 0.70 13.65
C ARG A 371 9.53 1.55 14.76
N VAL A 372 10.36 2.31 15.49
CA VAL A 372 9.88 3.22 16.54
C VAL A 372 8.99 4.31 15.96
N ALA A 373 9.35 4.91 14.81
CA ALA A 373 8.50 5.89 14.13
C ALA A 373 7.14 5.27 13.76
N GLN A 374 7.14 4.06 13.22
CA GLN A 374 5.91 3.35 12.84
C GLN A 374 5.02 3.01 14.06
N MET A 375 5.61 2.68 15.21
CA MET A 375 4.89 2.26 16.42
C MET A 375 4.49 3.40 17.34
N LYS A 376 5.39 4.38 17.55
CA LYS A 376 5.30 5.42 18.57
C LYS A 376 5.33 6.84 17.99
N GLY A 377 5.51 6.98 16.68
CA GLY A 377 5.50 8.25 15.98
C GLY A 377 6.85 8.96 15.87
N ASP A 378 6.78 10.09 15.16
CA ASP A 378 7.85 11.00 14.75
C ASP A 378 8.88 11.31 15.83
N GLU A 379 8.33 11.87 16.90
CA GLU A 379 9.07 12.45 17.99
C GLU A 379 9.86 11.40 18.77
N ALA A 380 9.29 10.21 18.94
CA ALA A 380 9.96 9.10 19.62
C ALA A 380 11.18 8.60 18.83
N ALA A 381 11.08 8.54 17.50
CA ALA A 381 12.20 8.17 16.64
C ALA A 381 13.31 9.22 16.65
N ALA A 382 12.96 10.51 16.65
CA ALA A 382 13.93 11.61 16.74
C ALA A 382 14.67 11.61 18.09
N LYS A 383 13.98 11.36 19.20
CA LYS A 383 14.63 11.19 20.52
C LYS A 383 15.61 10.02 20.54
N LEU A 384 15.24 8.90 19.90
CA LEU A 384 16.13 7.73 19.80
C LEU A 384 17.37 8.03 18.95
N GLU A 385 17.22 8.78 17.85
CA GLU A 385 18.34 9.24 17.04
C GLU A 385 19.36 10.05 17.86
N GLU A 386 18.88 10.98 18.68
CA GLU A 386 19.75 11.78 19.55
C GLU A 386 20.55 10.90 20.52
N ILE A 387 19.89 9.93 21.16
CA ILE A 387 20.55 8.98 22.06
C ILE A 387 21.61 8.14 21.32
N GLN A 388 21.31 7.69 20.10
CA GLN A 388 22.26 6.90 19.30
C GLN A 388 23.47 7.72 18.87
N ARG A 389 23.28 9.01 18.53
CA ARG A 389 24.37 9.93 18.17
C ARG A 389 25.32 10.23 19.31
N GLN A 390 24.83 10.19 20.55
CA GLN A 390 25.65 10.40 21.74
C GLN A 390 26.47 9.18 22.16
N ARG A 391 26.30 8.02 21.52
CA ARG A 391 27.12 6.85 21.80
C ARG A 391 28.55 7.06 21.28
N PRO A 392 29.60 6.91 22.11
CA PRO A 392 30.97 7.02 21.63
C PRO A 392 31.24 5.97 20.55
N GLY A 393 31.71 6.42 19.39
CA GLY A 393 32.15 5.54 18.31
C GLY A 393 33.37 4.74 18.77
N VAL A 394 33.25 3.41 18.81
CA VAL A 394 34.42 2.54 19.00
C VAL A 394 35.30 2.64 17.75
N ALA A 395 36.26 3.55 17.81
CA ALA A 395 37.43 3.57 16.96
C ALA A 395 38.64 3.99 17.82
N GLN A 396 39.30 3.01 18.44
CA GLN A 396 40.72 3.05 18.74
C GLN A 396 41.24 1.63 18.95
N GLY A 397 42.35 1.33 18.28
CA GLY A 397 42.71 -0.01 17.86
C GLY A 397 43.14 -0.95 18.99
N ARG A 398 42.95 -2.25 18.74
CA ARG A 398 43.94 -3.22 19.20
C ARG A 398 45.19 -3.02 18.35
N GLY A 399 46.06 -2.13 18.82
CA GLY A 399 47.47 -2.26 18.57
C GLY A 399 47.89 -3.66 18.97
N SER A 400 48.51 -4.36 18.04
CA SER A 400 49.45 -5.44 18.33
C SER A 400 50.40 -4.97 19.43
N VAL A 401 50.32 -5.60 20.59
CA VAL A 401 51.38 -5.55 21.61
C VAL A 401 52.03 -6.93 21.59
N ASN A 402 53.26 -6.93 21.07
CA ASN A 402 54.33 -7.93 21.08
C ASN A 402 53.98 -9.41 20.96
#